data_AF-A0A935WTA0-F1
#
_entry.id   AF-A0A935WTA0-F1
#
_cell.length_a   1.000
_cell.length_b   1.000
_cell.length_c   1.000
_cell.angle_alpha   90.00
_cell.angle_beta   90.00
_cell.angle_gamma   90.00
#
_symmetry.space_group_name_H-M   'P 1'
#
loop_
_entity.id
_entity.type
_entity.pdbx_description
1 polymer ?
#
loop_
_entity_poly.entity_id
_entity_poly.type
_entity_poly.pdbx_seq_one_letter_code
_entity_poly.pdbx_strand_id
1 'polypeptide(L)'
;MTLLSKFPGEAFALFSAAAVMVAGCASGPPLRTEESTAGIRAAEEVGAADVPRAALHLQLAREALDSARALAKDGESEKASSMLSRAEVDAELAVALSHEDSERSDANAALERVRALRTENR
;
A
#
# COMPACT_ATOMS: atom_id res chain seq x y z
N MET A 1 -15.43 82.46 -7.54
CA MET A 1 -16.24 81.39 -6.92
C MET A 1 -16.36 80.26 -7.94
N THR A 2 -15.49 79.24 -7.91
CA THR A 2 -15.72 77.90 -7.29
C THR A 2 -16.84 77.13 -8.01
N LEU A 3 -16.71 75.90 -8.53
CA LEU A 3 -15.76 74.79 -8.38
C LEU A 3 -15.70 74.07 -9.74
N LEU A 4 -14.53 73.81 -10.33
CA LEU A 4 -13.72 72.59 -10.16
C LEU A 4 -14.49 71.25 -10.31
N SER A 5 -14.64 70.83 -11.57
CA SER A 5 -14.38 69.48 -12.10
C SER A 5 -14.11 68.31 -11.12
N LYS A 6 -14.94 67.27 -11.20
CA LYS A 6 -14.59 65.86 -10.90
C LYS A 6 -15.57 64.93 -11.65
N PHE A 7 -15.37 64.73 -12.96
CA PHE A 7 -14.80 63.52 -13.59
C PHE A 7 -15.69 62.27 -13.56
N PRO A 8 -15.67 61.47 -14.64
CA PRO A 8 -16.85 60.99 -15.37
C PRO A 8 -16.92 59.45 -15.39
N GLY A 9 -18.01 58.89 -15.94
CA GLY A 9 -17.98 57.78 -16.92
C GLY A 9 -17.30 56.42 -16.64
N GLU A 10 -16.61 56.19 -15.54
CA GLU A 10 -15.72 55.02 -15.37
C GLU A 10 -16.31 53.95 -14.40
N ALA A 11 -17.64 53.95 -14.20
CA ALA A 11 -18.30 53.05 -13.26
C ALA A 11 -18.60 51.65 -13.83
N PHE A 12 -18.35 51.40 -15.12
CA PHE A 12 -18.75 50.16 -15.79
C PHE A 12 -17.59 49.27 -16.24
N ALA A 13 -16.35 49.77 -16.26
CA ALA A 13 -15.21 49.02 -16.81
C ALA A 13 -14.38 48.25 -15.76
N LEU A 14 -14.57 48.49 -14.46
CA LEU A 14 -13.72 47.91 -13.41
C LEU A 14 -14.28 46.64 -12.74
N PHE A 15 -15.47 46.16 -13.11
CA PHE A 15 -16.09 44.99 -12.48
C PHE A 15 -15.76 43.64 -13.15
N SER A 16 -15.02 43.64 -14.26
CA SER A 16 -14.72 42.42 -15.06
C SER A 16 -13.29 41.89 -14.94
N ALA A 17 -12.60 42.12 -13.82
CA ALA A 17 -11.21 41.66 -13.60
C ALA A 17 -11.05 40.65 -12.44
N ALA A 18 -12.14 40.04 -11.96
CA ALA A 18 -12.15 39.35 -10.66
C ALA A 18 -12.23 37.81 -10.67
N ALA A 19 -11.98 37.10 -11.79
CA ALA A 19 -12.31 35.66 -11.83
C ALA A 19 -11.32 34.77 -12.59
N VAL A 20 -10.01 34.90 -12.35
CA VAL A 20 -9.04 33.96 -12.95
C VAL A 20 -8.04 33.48 -11.90
N MET A 21 -8.02 32.14 -11.73
CA MET A 21 -7.01 31.29 -11.07
C MET A 21 -7.13 31.01 -9.56
N VAL A 22 -8.14 30.22 -9.16
CA VAL A 22 -7.94 29.22 -8.11
C VAL A 22 -8.36 27.86 -8.67
N ALA A 23 -7.51 27.28 -9.51
CA ALA A 23 -7.63 25.90 -9.95
C ALA A 23 -6.29 25.20 -9.75
N GLY A 24 -6.29 24.15 -8.92
CA GLY A 24 -5.14 23.30 -8.60
C GLY A 24 -4.57 23.63 -7.21
N CYS A 25 -4.66 22.80 -6.18
CA CYS A 25 -4.60 21.34 -6.17
C CYS A 25 -5.76 20.73 -5.36
N ALA A 26 -6.68 20.03 -6.04
CA ALA A 26 -7.57 19.06 -5.39
C ALA A 26 -6.96 17.64 -5.41
N SER A 27 -5.67 17.49 -5.72
CA SER A 27 -4.96 16.22 -5.63
C SER A 27 -4.59 15.97 -4.17
N GLY A 28 -5.27 15.02 -3.52
CA GLY A 28 -4.88 14.51 -2.20
C GLY A 28 -3.45 13.95 -2.21
N PRO A 29 -2.87 13.67 -1.02
CA PRO A 29 -1.54 13.09 -0.93
C PRO A 29 -1.44 11.79 -1.74
N PRO A 30 -0.28 11.52 -2.36
CA PRO A 30 -0.11 10.33 -3.20
C PRO A 30 -0.28 9.05 -2.38
N LEU A 31 -0.89 8.03 -2.99
CA LEU A 31 -1.02 6.70 -2.40
C LEU A 31 0.38 6.10 -2.14
N ARG A 32 0.67 5.77 -0.88
CA ARG A 32 1.96 5.20 -0.44
C ARG A 32 1.88 3.68 -0.47
N THR A 33 2.53 3.04 -1.43
CA THR A 33 2.43 1.58 -1.63
C THR A 33 3.67 0.81 -1.21
N GLU A 34 4.71 1.53 -0.79
CA GLU A 34 6.08 1.03 -0.64
C GLU A 34 6.16 -0.13 0.35
N GLU A 35 5.53 0.01 1.51
CA GLU A 35 5.50 -0.99 2.58
C GLU A 35 4.82 -2.28 2.12
N SER A 36 3.59 -2.19 1.62
CA SER A 36 2.87 -3.35 1.04
C SER A 36 3.63 -4.03 -0.10
N THR A 37 4.25 -3.26 -1.01
CA THR A 37 5.04 -3.83 -2.12
C THR A 37 6.34 -4.48 -1.66
N ALA A 38 6.98 -3.94 -0.62
CA ALA A 38 8.17 -4.53 -0.02
C ALA A 38 7.81 -5.83 0.71
N GLY A 39 6.71 -5.85 1.46
CA GLY A 39 6.20 -7.06 2.11
C GLY A 39 5.88 -8.17 1.10
N ILE A 40 5.17 -7.84 0.01
CA ILE A 40 4.85 -8.82 -1.05
C ILE A 40 6.13 -9.40 -1.65
N ARG A 41 7.13 -8.55 -1.93
CA ARG A 41 8.42 -9.02 -2.46
C ARG A 41 9.15 -9.90 -1.46
N ALA A 42 9.17 -9.54 -0.18
CA ALA A 42 9.79 -10.36 0.86
C ALA A 42 9.13 -11.73 0.93
N ALA A 43 7.79 -11.81 0.86
CA ALA A 43 7.05 -13.07 0.81
C ALA A 43 7.41 -13.90 -0.44
N GLU A 44 7.55 -13.28 -1.61
CA GLU A 44 8.02 -13.97 -2.83
C GLU A 44 9.45 -14.51 -2.66
N GLU A 45 10.37 -13.70 -2.11
CA GLU A 45 11.78 -14.04 -1.93
C GLU A 45 11.99 -15.23 -0.97
N VAL A 46 11.13 -15.38 0.04
CA VAL A 46 11.18 -16.51 0.99
C VAL A 46 10.38 -17.73 0.53
N GLY A 47 9.83 -17.71 -0.70
CA GLY A 47 9.14 -18.87 -1.28
C GLY A 47 7.71 -19.06 -0.79
N ALA A 48 7.01 -18.01 -0.37
CA ALA A 48 5.63 -18.11 0.13
C ALA A 48 4.65 -18.76 -0.86
N ALA A 49 4.94 -18.70 -2.17
CA ALA A 49 4.13 -19.36 -3.20
C ALA A 49 4.13 -20.91 -3.07
N ASP A 50 5.16 -21.50 -2.46
CA ASP A 50 5.32 -22.96 -2.35
C ASP A 50 4.69 -23.52 -1.06
N VAL A 51 4.34 -22.65 -0.10
CA VAL A 51 3.73 -23.03 1.18
C VAL A 51 2.23 -22.73 1.11
N PRO A 52 1.31 -23.72 1.10
CA PRO A 52 -0.11 -23.49 0.78
C PRO A 52 -0.81 -22.40 1.60
N ARG A 53 -0.49 -22.31 2.90
CA ARG A 53 -1.05 -21.28 3.78
C ARG A 53 -0.43 -19.90 3.53
N ALA A 54 0.87 -19.83 3.27
CA ALA A 54 1.54 -18.58 2.92
C ALA A 54 1.09 -18.07 1.54
N ALA A 55 0.90 -18.96 0.57
CA ALA A 55 0.46 -18.65 -0.78
C ALA A 55 -0.91 -17.95 -0.79
N LEU A 56 -1.83 -18.39 0.08
CA LEU A 56 -3.12 -17.72 0.26
C LEU A 56 -2.94 -16.27 0.71
N HIS A 57 -2.12 -16.02 1.73
CA HIS A 57 -1.90 -14.67 2.24
C HIS A 57 -1.11 -13.80 1.25
N LEU A 58 -0.16 -14.38 0.51
CA LEU A 58 0.50 -13.69 -0.60
C LEU A 58 -0.51 -13.27 -1.69
N GLN A 59 -1.49 -14.12 -2.00
CA GLN A 59 -2.55 -13.75 -2.95
C GLN A 59 -3.44 -12.63 -2.39
N LEU A 60 -3.91 -12.74 -1.14
CA LEU A 60 -4.73 -11.73 -0.50
C LEU A 60 -4.01 -10.37 -0.43
N ALA A 61 -2.70 -10.37 -0.18
CA ALA A 61 -1.88 -9.18 -0.19
C ALA A 61 -1.87 -8.48 -1.55
N ARG A 62 -1.70 -9.24 -2.64
CA ARG A 62 -1.76 -8.71 -4.03
C ARG A 62 -3.14 -8.14 -4.35
N GLU A 63 -4.19 -8.86 -4.01
CA GLU A 63 -5.58 -8.43 -4.26
C GLU A 63 -5.92 -7.15 -3.49
N ALA A 64 -5.45 -7.02 -2.25
CA ALA A 64 -5.63 -5.83 -1.44
C ALA A 64 -4.84 -4.63 -2.01
N LEU A 65 -3.60 -4.83 -2.47
CA LEU A 65 -2.82 -3.79 -3.15
C LEU A 65 -3.51 -3.31 -4.44
N ASP A 66 -4.01 -4.22 -5.26
CA ASP A 66 -4.72 -3.86 -6.49
C ASP A 66 -6.05 -3.15 -6.20
N SER A 67 -6.77 -3.58 -5.16
CA SER A 67 -7.96 -2.89 -4.66
C SER A 67 -7.64 -1.48 -4.16
N ALA A 68 -6.54 -1.30 -3.43
CA ALA A 68 -6.09 0.00 -2.97
C ALA A 68 -5.80 0.95 -4.14
N ARG A 69 -5.14 0.45 -5.18
CA ARG A 69 -4.85 1.22 -6.40
C ARG A 69 -6.13 1.62 -7.14
N ALA A 70 -7.14 0.76 -7.17
CA ALA A 70 -8.44 1.08 -7.76
C ALA A 70 -9.17 2.18 -6.95
N LEU A 71 -9.30 1.98 -5.63
CA LEU A 71 -9.93 2.95 -4.73
C LEU A 71 -9.26 4.33 -4.77
N ALA A 72 -7.93 4.38 -4.85
CA ALA A 72 -7.20 5.64 -4.98
C ALA A 72 -7.50 6.37 -6.30
N LYS A 73 -7.69 5.64 -7.41
CA LYS A 73 -8.10 6.23 -8.69
C LYS A 73 -9.52 6.80 -8.62
N ASP A 74 -10.38 6.17 -7.83
CA ASP A 74 -11.77 6.60 -7.60
C ASP A 74 -11.88 7.74 -6.56
N GLY A 75 -10.75 8.21 -6.01
CA GLY A 75 -10.70 9.27 -5.01
C GLY A 75 -11.04 8.80 -3.59
N GLU A 76 -11.16 7.49 -3.36
CA GLU A 76 -11.50 6.89 -2.07
C GLU A 76 -10.26 6.64 -1.21
N SER A 77 -9.51 7.71 -0.91
CA SER A 77 -8.18 7.63 -0.27
C SER A 77 -8.16 6.88 1.07
N GLU A 78 -9.17 7.06 1.93
CA GLU A 78 -9.24 6.37 3.22
C GLU A 78 -9.42 4.85 3.05
N LYS A 79 -10.29 4.44 2.11
CA LYS A 79 -10.49 3.01 1.81
C LYS A 79 -9.24 2.43 1.16
N ALA A 80 -8.58 3.18 0.28
CA ALA A 80 -7.32 2.78 -0.32
C ALA A 80 -6.24 2.55 0.74
N SER A 81 -6.11 3.46 1.71
CA SER A 81 -5.20 3.32 2.86
C SER A 81 -5.49 2.05 3.67
N SER A 82 -6.77 1.80 3.98
CA SER A 82 -7.18 0.57 4.69
C SER A 82 -6.82 -0.70 3.91
N MET A 83 -6.96 -0.70 2.59
CA MET A 83 -6.55 -1.84 1.75
C MET A 83 -5.03 -2.01 1.70
N LEU A 84 -4.24 -0.94 1.77
CA LEU A 84 -2.78 -1.06 1.87
C LEU A 84 -2.33 -1.68 3.18
N SER A 85 -2.90 -1.27 4.31
CA SER A 85 -2.60 -1.89 5.61
C SER A 85 -2.96 -3.37 5.62
N ARG A 86 -4.06 -3.75 4.96
CA ARG A 86 -4.39 -5.17 4.79
C ARG A 86 -3.36 -5.89 3.92
N ALA A 87 -2.94 -5.28 2.81
CA ALA A 87 -1.94 -5.86 1.93
C ALA A 87 -0.61 -6.12 2.64
N GLU A 88 -0.19 -5.19 3.48
CA GLU A 88 1.00 -5.29 4.31
C GLU A 88 0.90 -6.45 5.31
N VAL A 89 -0.16 -6.50 6.13
CA VAL A 89 -0.33 -7.54 7.15
C VAL A 89 -0.45 -8.93 6.52
N ASP A 90 -1.18 -9.07 5.41
CA ASP A 90 -1.26 -10.34 4.69
C ASP A 90 0.13 -10.76 4.15
N ALA A 91 0.93 -9.82 3.66
CA ALA A 91 2.29 -10.12 3.19
C ALA A 91 3.24 -10.53 4.33
N GLU A 92 3.19 -9.83 5.47
CA GLU A 92 3.97 -10.19 6.66
C GLU A 92 3.60 -11.59 7.17
N LEU A 93 2.30 -11.92 7.17
CA LEU A 93 1.83 -13.23 7.55
C LEU A 93 2.29 -14.32 6.56
N ALA A 94 2.33 -14.02 5.27
CA ALA A 94 2.90 -14.93 4.28
C ALA A 94 4.39 -15.21 4.54
N VAL A 95 5.18 -14.19 4.89
CA VAL A 95 6.60 -14.35 5.29
C VAL A 95 6.69 -15.25 6.52
N ALA A 96 5.93 -14.96 7.57
CA ALA A 96 5.97 -15.73 8.82
C ALA A 96 5.59 -17.21 8.61
N LEU A 97 4.55 -17.48 7.83
CA LEU A 97 4.13 -18.84 7.50
C LEU A 97 5.17 -19.60 6.67
N SER A 98 5.91 -18.91 5.81
CA SER A 98 6.99 -19.52 5.02
C SER A 98 8.17 -19.93 5.91
N HIS A 99 8.55 -19.06 6.84
CA HIS A 99 9.56 -19.38 7.84
C HIS A 99 9.10 -20.53 8.76
N GLU A 100 7.85 -20.53 9.23
CA GLU A 100 7.28 -21.62 10.04
C GLU A 100 7.42 -22.99 9.34
N ASP A 101 7.13 -23.04 8.03
CA ASP A 101 7.22 -24.27 7.25
C ASP A 101 8.67 -24.77 7.14
N SER A 102 9.61 -23.86 6.84
CA SER A 102 11.04 -24.17 6.79
C SER A 102 11.56 -24.67 8.13
N GLU A 103 11.27 -23.96 9.22
CA GLU A 103 11.68 -24.32 10.57
C GLU A 103 11.12 -25.68 11.00
N ARG A 104 9.87 -25.97 10.63
CA ARG A 104 9.24 -27.28 10.88
C ARG A 104 9.94 -28.39 10.10
N SER A 105 10.26 -28.15 8.84
CA SER A 105 11.00 -29.11 8.00
C SER A 105 12.37 -29.44 8.60
N ASP A 106 13.12 -28.40 9.00
CA ASP A 106 14.43 -28.54 9.63
C ASP A 106 14.36 -29.29 10.97
N ALA A 107 13.37 -28.98 11.81
CA ALA A 107 13.15 -29.67 13.07
C ALA A 107 12.85 -31.16 12.85
N ASN A 108 12.00 -31.49 11.87
CA ASN A 108 11.71 -32.88 11.51
C ASN A 108 12.97 -33.62 11.02
N ALA A 109 13.76 -32.99 10.14
CA ALA A 109 15.02 -33.57 9.66
C ALA A 109 16.02 -33.81 10.80
N ALA A 110 16.13 -32.88 11.77
CA ALA A 110 16.97 -33.06 12.94
C ALA A 110 16.52 -34.24 13.81
N LEU A 111 15.21 -34.39 14.04
CA LEU A 111 14.65 -35.52 14.78
C LEU A 111 14.96 -36.86 14.10
N GLU A 112 14.84 -36.93 12.77
CA GLU A 112 15.19 -38.14 12.01
C GLU A 112 16.67 -38.50 12.13
N ARG A 113 17.58 -37.51 12.08
CA ARG A 113 19.02 -37.75 12.31
C ARG A 113 19.29 -38.31 13.70
N VAL A 114 18.64 -37.77 14.73
CA VAL A 114 18.78 -38.28 16.11
C VAL A 114 18.27 -39.72 16.23
N ARG A 115 17.16 -40.06 15.55
CA ARG A 115 16.63 -41.43 15.52
C ARG A 115 17.60 -42.40 14.84
N ALA A 116 18.15 -42.03 13.69
CA ALA A 116 19.11 -42.84 12.95
C ALA A 116 20.36 -43.14 13.81
N LEU A 117 20.94 -42.13 14.44
CA LEU A 117 22.13 -42.28 15.32
C LEU A 117 21.86 -43.20 16.52
N ARG A 118 20.64 -43.19 17.07
CA ARG A 118 20.25 -44.08 18.18
C ARG A 118 20.09 -45.53 17.74
N THR A 119 19.66 -45.76 16.51
CA THR A 119 19.55 -47.11 15.95
C THR A 119 20.92 -47.67 15.56
N GLU A 120 21.82 -46.84 15.04
CA GLU A 120 23.19 -47.24 14.67
C GLU A 120 24.09 -47.58 15.87
N ASN A 121 23.94 -46.87 16.99
CA ASN A 121 24.72 -47.11 18.21
C ASN A 121 24.17 -48.23 19.12
N ARG A 122 23.22 -49.03 18.64
CA ARG A 122 22.59 -50.10 19.42
C ARG A 122 22.99 -51.47 18.90
#